data_AF-A0AAV0RI60-F1
#
_entry.id   AF-A0AAV0RI60-F1
#
_cell.length_a   1.000
_cell.length_b   1.000
_cell.length_c   1.000
_cell.angle_alpha   90.00
_cell.angle_beta   90.00
_cell.angle_gamma   90.00
#
_symmetry.space_group_name_H-M   'P 1'
#
loop_
_entity.id
_entity.type
_entity.pdbx_description
1 polymer ?
#
loop_
_entity_poly.entity_id
_entity_poly.type
_entity_poly.pdbx_seq_one_letter_code
_entity_poly.pdbx_strand_id
1 'polypeptide(L)'
;MTTVAVILSTTNATFGGWEWEPIKNLKDEHVKEIAEYAVEAYNMISNSFPIQLVKVEKGKIRYAGGTNYKLVVAAVVPETGNMLHS
;
A
#
# COMPACT_ATOMS: atom_id res chain seq x y z
N MET A 1 0.41 -14.20 10.78
CA MET A 1 0.22 -12.84 10.24
C MET A 1 1.14 -12.71 9.03
N THR A 2 0.59 -12.74 7.82
CA THR A 2 1.40 -12.62 6.60
C THR A 2 1.63 -11.14 6.32
N THR A 3 2.89 -10.73 6.13
CA THR A 3 3.23 -9.34 5.79
C THR A 3 3.47 -9.26 4.29
N VAL A 4 2.72 -8.41 3.58
CA VAL A 4 2.92 -8.13 2.15
C VAL A 4 3.54 -6.74 2.02
N ALA A 5 4.70 -6.64 1.37
CA ALA A 5 5.34 -5.37 1.05
C ALA A 5 5.02 -5.00 -0.39
N VAL A 6 4.22 -3.94 -0.60
CA VAL A 6 3.94 -3.41 -1.94
C VAL A 6 4.84 -2.20 -2.18
N ILE A 7 5.60 -2.22 -3.29
CA ILE A 7 6.43 -1.10 -3.74
C ILE A 7 5.78 -0.55 -5.02
N LEU A 8 5.18 0.64 -4.96
CA LEU A 8 4.69 1.37 -6.13
C LEU A 8 5.71 2.45 -6.49
N SER A 9 6.25 2.41 -7.71
CA SER A 9 7.13 3.46 -8.26
C SER A 9 6.53 4.02 -9.53
N THR A 10 6.22 5.32 -9.54
CA THR A 10 5.88 6.06 -10.76
C THR A 10 7.08 6.90 -11.14
N THR A 11 7.78 6.52 -12.21
CA THR A 11 8.99 7.22 -12.66
C THR A 11 8.62 8.32 -13.65
N ASN A 12 8.78 9.57 -13.24
CA ASN A 12 9.16 10.68 -14.13
C ASN A 12 10.19 11.50 -13.34
N ALA A 13 11.41 11.63 -13.86
CA ALA A 13 12.53 12.23 -13.12
C ALA A 13 12.49 13.76 -13.18
N THR A 14 12.71 14.44 -12.05
CA THR A 14 13.34 15.78 -11.93
C THR A 14 13.66 16.08 -10.45
N PHE A 15 14.72 16.85 -10.23
CA PHE A 15 15.54 16.95 -9.03
C PHE A 15 14.83 17.61 -7.83
N GLY A 16 14.85 16.95 -6.65
CA GLY A 16 14.50 17.56 -5.36
C GLY A 16 14.07 16.57 -4.27
N GLY A 17 15.03 15.90 -3.61
CA GLY A 17 14.80 14.99 -2.45
C GLY A 17 15.28 13.55 -2.69
N TRP A 18 16.55 13.24 -2.41
CA TRP A 18 17.08 11.89 -2.65
C TRP A 18 16.72 10.89 -1.56
N GLU A 19 16.43 11.36 -0.35
CA GLU A 19 16.26 10.48 0.81
C GLU A 19 14.79 10.15 1.06
N TRP A 20 14.56 8.94 1.57
CA TRP A 20 13.23 8.50 1.98
C TRP A 20 12.95 9.03 3.39
N GLU A 21 11.99 9.94 3.51
CA GLU A 21 11.58 10.50 4.79
C GLU A 21 10.45 9.66 5.41
N PRO A 22 10.46 9.42 6.73
CA PRO A 22 9.36 8.74 7.39
C PRO A 22 8.08 9.58 7.34
N ILE A 23 6.96 8.95 6.96
CA ILE A 23 5.65 9.59 6.98
C ILE A 23 5.21 9.77 8.44
N LYS A 24 5.00 11.02 8.86
CA LYS A 24 4.65 11.36 10.25
C LYS A 24 3.23 10.93 10.61
N ASN A 25 2.29 11.11 9.69
CA ASN A 25 0.90 10.74 9.90
C ASN A 25 0.49 9.61 8.95
N LEU A 26 0.54 8.36 9.44
CA LEU A 26 0.08 7.20 8.67
C LEU A 26 -1.45 7.12 8.55
N LYS A 27 -2.19 7.95 9.30
CA LYS A 27 -3.66 8.04 9.24
C LYS A 27 -4.14 9.13 8.28
N ASP A 28 -3.20 9.82 7.63
CA ASP A 28 -3.51 10.75 6.56
C ASP A 28 -4.38 10.06 5.50
N GLU A 29 -5.45 10.73 5.08
CA GLU A 29 -6.43 10.18 4.14
C GLU A 29 -5.77 9.77 2.83
N HIS A 30 -4.83 10.58 2.33
CA HIS A 30 -4.13 10.29 1.09
C HIS A 30 -3.20 9.06 1.21
N VAL A 31 -2.59 8.85 2.38
CA VAL A 31 -1.76 7.65 2.64
C VAL A 31 -2.64 6.39 2.70
N LYS A 32 -3.86 6.50 3.21
CA LYS A 32 -4.82 5.38 3.22
C LYS A 32 -5.30 5.03 1.82
N GLU A 33 -5.68 6.01 1.02
CA GLU A 33 -6.10 5.80 -0.38
C GLU A 33 -5.03 5.06 -1.19
N ILE A 34 -3.76 5.45 -1.02
CA ILE A 34 -2.63 4.78 -1.69
C ILE A 34 -2.49 3.32 -1.22
N ALA A 35 -2.70 3.06 0.07
CA ALA A 35 -2.65 1.70 0.62
C ALA A 35 -3.82 0.84 0.14
N GLU A 36 -5.01 1.41 0.03
CA GLU A 36 -6.21 0.74 -0.49
C GLU A 36 -6.02 0.38 -1.97
N TYR A 37 -5.57 1.35 -2.77
CA TYR A 37 -5.24 1.12 -4.18
C TYR A 37 -4.16 0.03 -4.35
N ALA A 38 -3.12 0.02 -3.51
CA ALA A 38 -2.08 -0.99 -3.55
C ALA A 38 -2.62 -2.41 -3.29
N VAL A 39 -3.56 -2.55 -2.36
CA VAL A 39 -4.21 -3.82 -2.04
C VAL A 39 -5.16 -4.25 -3.17
N GLU A 40 -5.93 -3.31 -3.74
CA GLU A 40 -6.80 -3.58 -4.88
C GLU A 40 -5.99 -4.02 -6.11
N ALA A 41 -4.93 -3.28 -6.46
CA ALA A 41 -4.04 -3.63 -7.56
C ALA A 41 -3.40 -5.02 -7.35
N TYR A 42 -2.95 -5.33 -6.12
CA TYR A 42 -2.44 -6.66 -5.79
C TYR A 42 -3.50 -7.76 -6.03
N ASN A 43 -4.74 -7.53 -5.61
CA ASN A 43 -5.82 -8.49 -5.82
C ASN A 43 -6.17 -8.69 -7.31
N MET A 44 -5.99 -7.65 -8.14
CA MET A 44 -6.23 -7.73 -9.58
C MET A 44 -5.13 -8.49 -10.33
N ILE A 45 -3.86 -8.32 -9.93
CA ILE A 45 -2.72 -8.84 -10.70
C ILE A 45 -2.12 -10.12 -10.12
N SER A 46 -2.39 -10.44 -8.86
CA SER A 46 -1.83 -11.63 -8.21
C SER A 46 -2.69 -12.86 -8.45
N ASN A 47 -2.05 -14.02 -8.65
CA ASN A 47 -2.73 -15.33 -8.65
C ASN A 47 -2.92 -15.87 -7.22
N SER A 48 -2.87 -15.00 -6.21
CA SER A 48 -3.00 -15.37 -4.79
C SER A 48 -4.42 -15.13 -4.30
N PHE A 49 -4.71 -15.61 -3.08
CA PHE A 49 -5.98 -15.28 -2.42
C PHE A 49 -6.10 -13.76 -2.23
N PRO A 50 -7.31 -13.20 -2.47
CA PRO A 50 -7.54 -11.79 -2.26
C PRO A 50 -7.31 -11.42 -0.80
N ILE A 51 -6.75 -10.24 -0.57
CA ILE A 51 -6.48 -9.69 0.75
C ILE A 51 -7.27 -8.39 0.96
N GLN A 52 -7.57 -8.09 2.22
CA GLN A 52 -8.18 -6.84 2.65
C GLN A 52 -7.19 -6.04 3.49
N LEU A 53 -7.13 -4.72 3.23
CA LEU A 53 -6.30 -3.81 4.00
C LEU A 53 -6.84 -3.70 5.43
N VAL A 54 -5.97 -3.89 6.42
CA VAL A 54 -6.29 -3.62 7.84
C VAL A 54 -5.80 -2.25 8.24
N LYS A 55 -4.52 -1.94 7.99
CA LYS A 55 -3.90 -0.65 8.32
C LYS A 55 -2.54 -0.48 7.65
N VAL A 56 -2.07 0.77 7.60
CA VAL A 56 -0.67 1.11 7.31
C VAL A 56 0.14 1.04 8.60
N GLU A 57 1.21 0.23 8.62
CA GLU A 57 2.08 0.08 9.79
C GLU A 57 3.26 1.04 9.77
N LYS A 58 3.84 1.25 8.59
CA LYS A 58 5.00 2.13 8.36
C LYS A 58 4.90 2.73 6.98
N GLY A 59 5.47 3.91 6.81
CA GLY A 59 5.48 4.59 5.52
C GLY A 59 6.70 5.48 5.37
N LYS A 60 7.23 5.55 4.15
CA LYS A 60 8.21 6.56 3.75
C LYS A 60 7.76 7.26 2.47
N ILE A 61 8.09 8.53 2.36
CA ILE A 61 7.80 9.38 1.22
C ILE A 61 9.11 9.87 0.59
N ARG A 62 9.12 10.04 -0.74
CA ARG A 62 10.23 10.64 -1.46
C ARG A 62 9.73 11.49 -2.62
N TYR A 63 10.22 12.73 -2.69
CA TYR A 63 9.93 13.66 -3.77
C TYR A 63 11.02 13.53 -4.85
N ALA A 64 10.67 13.05 -6.04
CA ALA A 64 11.62 12.85 -7.15
C ALA A 64 10.88 12.92 -8.49
N GLY A 65 10.65 14.13 -9.01
CA GLY A 65 9.84 14.39 -10.21
C GLY A 65 8.37 13.94 -10.10
N GLY A 66 7.93 13.70 -8.86
CA GLY A 66 6.67 13.13 -8.44
C GLY A 66 6.78 12.70 -6.97
N THR A 67 5.69 12.18 -6.40
CA THR A 67 5.69 11.73 -5.00
C THR A 67 5.65 10.21 -4.97
N ASN A 68 6.69 9.60 -4.41
CA ASN A 68 6.78 8.15 -4.26
C ASN A 68 6.48 7.75 -2.81
N TYR A 69 5.74 6.66 -2.64
CA TYR A 69 5.36 6.12 -1.34
C TYR A 69 5.85 4.68 -1.20
N LYS A 70 6.51 4.39 -0.07
CA LYS A 70 6.88 3.04 0.33
C LYS A 70 6.14 2.71 1.62
N LEU A 71 5.10 1.89 1.52
CA LEU A 71 4.22 1.54 2.63
C LEU A 71 4.43 0.08 3.04
N VAL A 72 4.41 -0.15 4.36
CA VAL A 72 4.24 -1.50 4.93
C VAL A 72 2.82 -1.56 5.46
N VAL A 73 2.05 -2.51 4.97
CA VAL A 73 0.63 -2.66 5.30
C VAL A 73 0.38 -3.99 6.00
N ALA A 74 -0.52 -3.96 6.96
CA ALA A 74 -1.14 -5.16 7.50
C ALA A 74 -2.36 -5.47 6.64
N ALA A 75 -2.46 -6.70 6.15
CA ALA A 75 -3.57 -7.18 5.38
C ALA A 75 -3.95 -8.61 5.81
N VAL A 76 -5.21 -8.97 5.63
CA VAL A 76 -5.74 -10.29 5.97
C VAL A 76 -6.42 -10.91 4.77
N VAL A 77 -6.32 -12.23 4.63
CA VAL A 77 -7.23 -12.96 3.75
C VAL A 77 -8.58 -12.97 4.46
N PRO A 78 -9.65 -12.47 3.84
CA PRO A 78 -10.97 -12.57 4.44
C PRO A 78 -11.35 -14.04 4.61
N GLU A 79 -11.84 -14.40 5.80
CA GLU A 79 -12.34 -15.75 6.04
C GLU A 79 -13.47 -16.04 5.04
N THR A 80 -13.32 -17.09 4.25
CA THR A 80 -14.29 -17.55 3.24
C THR A 80 -15.60 -18.08 3.84
N GLY A 81 -15.76 -18.01 5.17
CA GLY A 81 -16.90 -18.57 5.92
C GLY A 81 -18.25 -17.88 5.71
N ASN A 82 -18.30 -16.73 5.03
CA ASN A 82 -19.56 -15.97 4.86
C ASN A 82 -19.97 -15.68 3.41
N MET A 83 -19.34 -16.32 2.41
CA MET A 83 -19.74 -16.20 0.99
C MET A 83 -20.52 -17.43 0.48
N LEU A 84 -20.92 -18.36 1.36
CA LEU A 84 -21.66 -19.58 1.01
C LEU A 84 -23.16 -19.52 1.39
N HIS A 85 -23.72 -18.36 1.69
CA HIS A 85 -25.17 -18.16 1.83
C HIS A 85 -25.62 -16.92 1.07
N SER A 86 -25.92 -17.08 -0.21
CA SER A 86 -26.80 -16.21 -1.00
C SER A 86 -27.36 -17.03 -2.16
#